data_AF-A0A831L1H9-F1
#
_entry.id   AF-A0A831L1H9-F1
#
_cell.length_a   1.000
_cell.length_b   1.000
_cell.length_c   1.000
_cell.angle_alpha   90.00
_cell.angle_beta   90.00
_cell.angle_gamma   90.00
#
_symmetry.space_group_name_H-M   'P 1'
#
loop_
_entity.id
_entity.type
_entity.pdbx_description
1 polymer ?
#
loop_
_entity_poly.entity_id
_entity_poly.type
_entity_poly.pdbx_seq_one_letter_code
_entity_poly.pdbx_strand_id
1 'polypeptide(L)'
;MNGDNQRPAVLGPARCRVCGEPLPFEGAPCVACAEAAGGTPLPPPQKNVKAAALLSLVFPGFGQVYNGQYKKGVLLLLGVAFGAVLYVIPGLIIHVLGIWDAWKTAMMMNTGEAEFREMVAVQAVLYAVLWVLAVFAAASVAQMFFLFSA
;
A
#
# COMPACT_ATOMS: atom_id res chain seq x y z
N MET A 1 47.13 -4.47 -23.10
CA MET A 1 45.72 -4.40 -23.53
C MET A 1 45.44 -5.74 -24.21
N ASN A 2 44.60 -6.66 -23.75
CA ASN A 2 43.42 -6.59 -22.89
C ASN A 2 43.45 -7.76 -21.89
N GLY A 3 43.26 -7.46 -20.61
CA GLY A 3 43.03 -8.46 -19.57
C GLY A 3 41.58 -8.92 -19.64
N ASP A 4 41.40 -10.14 -20.13
CA ASP A 4 40.42 -11.14 -19.71
C ASP A 4 39.04 -10.65 -19.29
N ASN A 5 38.19 -10.54 -20.31
CA ASN A 5 36.76 -10.81 -20.22
C ASN A 5 36.53 -12.30 -19.88
N GLN A 6 36.54 -12.64 -18.59
CA GLN A 6 35.94 -13.87 -18.08
C GLN A 6 35.10 -13.53 -16.84
N ARG A 7 33.85 -13.13 -17.08
CA ARG A 7 32.79 -13.24 -16.07
C ARG A 7 32.60 -14.73 -15.79
N PRO A 8 32.85 -15.25 -14.58
CA PRO A 8 32.69 -16.66 -14.30
C PRO A 8 31.21 -17.03 -14.42
N ALA A 9 30.97 -18.15 -15.09
CA ALA A 9 29.68 -18.80 -15.18
C ALA A 9 29.12 -19.06 -13.77
N VAL A 10 27.81 -18.84 -13.60
CA VAL A 10 27.03 -19.04 -12.37
C VAL A 10 27.31 -20.44 -11.78
N LEU A 11 28.15 -20.50 -10.74
CA LEU A 11 28.52 -21.70 -10.01
C LEU A 11 28.14 -21.52 -8.54
N GLY A 12 26.94 -21.99 -8.19
CA GLY A 12 26.43 -22.02 -6.81
C GLY A 12 26.06 -20.66 -6.22
N PRO A 13 25.32 -20.64 -5.09
CA PRO A 13 25.07 -19.41 -4.37
C PRO A 13 26.42 -18.87 -3.87
N ALA A 14 26.72 -17.60 -4.16
CA ALA A 14 27.83 -16.90 -3.54
C ALA A 14 27.74 -17.09 -2.02
N ARG A 15 28.85 -17.36 -1.32
CA ARG A 15 28.83 -17.59 0.13
C ARG A 15 29.54 -16.47 0.87
N CYS A 16 29.04 -16.15 2.05
CA CYS A 16 29.70 -15.22 2.95
C CYS A 16 31.10 -15.75 3.34
N ARG A 17 32.14 -14.92 3.19
CA ARG A 17 33.53 -15.30 3.55
C ARG A 17 33.76 -15.41 5.06
N VAL A 18 32.85 -14.87 5.88
CA VAL A 18 32.96 -14.85 7.34
C VAL A 18 32.26 -16.06 7.97
N CYS A 19 30.99 -16.31 7.64
CA CYS A 19 30.19 -17.38 8.25
C CYS A 19 29.81 -18.54 7.31
N GLY A 20 30.02 -18.41 6.00
CA GLY A 20 29.73 -19.47 5.03
C GLY A 20 28.26 -19.60 4.59
N GLU A 21 27.36 -18.74 5.08
CA GLU A 21 25.95 -18.69 4.64
C GLU A 21 25.81 -18.31 3.15
N PRO A 22 24.91 -18.95 2.38
CA PRO A 22 24.54 -18.51 1.03
C PRO A 22 24.03 -17.07 1.00
N LEU A 23 24.48 -16.34 -0.02
CA LEU A 23 24.10 -14.97 -0.35
C LEU A 23 23.19 -14.96 -1.58
N PRO A 24 22.29 -13.96 -1.69
CA PRO A 24 21.39 -13.83 -2.85
C PRO A 24 22.14 -13.49 -4.14
N PHE A 25 23.29 -12.82 -4.04
CA PHE A 25 24.19 -12.50 -5.16
C PHE A 25 25.61 -12.24 -4.66
N GLU A 26 26.60 -12.28 -5.55
CA GLU A 26 28.01 -12.01 -5.24
C GLU A 26 28.21 -10.55 -4.81
N GLY A 27 28.75 -10.35 -3.61
CA GLY A 27 28.92 -9.01 -3.02
C GLY A 27 27.72 -8.51 -2.20
N ALA A 28 26.63 -9.29 -2.07
CA ALA A 28 25.54 -8.95 -1.16
C ALA A 28 26.02 -8.90 0.31
N PRO A 29 25.50 -7.97 1.12
CA PRO A 29 25.78 -7.95 2.55
C PRO A 29 25.22 -9.22 3.23
N CYS A 30 26.01 -9.83 4.11
CA CYS A 30 25.57 -11.02 4.86
C CYS A 30 24.68 -10.61 6.04
N VAL A 31 23.38 -10.92 5.95
CA VAL A 31 22.41 -10.59 7.01
C VAL A 31 22.72 -11.32 8.31
N ALA A 32 23.08 -12.61 8.26
CA ALA A 32 23.41 -13.39 9.45
C ALA A 32 24.63 -12.84 10.22
N CYS A 33 25.69 -12.43 9.51
CA CYS A 33 26.83 -11.76 10.14
C CYS A 33 26.48 -10.36 10.64
N ALA A 34 25.65 -9.62 9.90
CA ALA A 34 25.19 -8.30 10.33
C ALA A 34 24.39 -8.41 11.62
N GLU A 35 23.39 -9.30 11.67
CA GLU A 35 22.59 -9.58 12.87
C GLU A 35 23.45 -10.06 14.05
N ALA A 36 24.40 -10.98 13.81
CA ALA A 36 25.33 -11.44 14.84
C ALA A 36 26.27 -10.33 15.36
N ALA A 37 26.59 -9.35 14.52
CA ALA A 37 27.35 -8.16 14.89
C ALA A 37 26.48 -7.04 15.50
N GLY A 38 25.18 -7.28 15.74
CA GLY A 38 24.24 -6.28 16.24
C GLY A 38 23.80 -5.25 15.20
N GLY A 39 24.01 -5.53 13.92
CA GLY A 39 23.52 -4.73 12.80
C GLY A 39 22.00 -4.69 12.78
N THR A 40 21.43 -3.50 12.64
CA THR A 40 19.98 -3.36 12.52
C THR A 40 19.51 -3.88 11.16
N PRO A 41 18.34 -4.54 11.07
CA PRO A 41 17.72 -4.87 9.80
C PRO A 41 17.67 -3.65 8.88
N LEU A 42 17.84 -3.86 7.58
CA LEU A 42 17.69 -2.77 6.60
C LEU A 42 16.33 -2.07 6.81
N PRO A 43 16.29 -0.72 6.76
CA PRO A 43 15.03 0.00 6.94
C PRO A 43 14.02 -0.48 5.87
N PRO A 44 12.75 -0.68 6.25
CA PRO A 44 11.74 -1.12 5.30
C PRO A 44 11.58 -0.08 4.18
N PRO A 45 11.16 -0.51 2.99
CA PRO A 45 10.92 0.40 1.88
C PRO A 45 9.89 1.46 2.28
N GLN A 46 10.12 2.70 1.85
CA GLN A 46 9.29 3.84 2.22
C GLN A 46 8.03 3.90 1.34
N LYS A 47 6.88 4.23 1.94
CA LYS A 47 5.61 4.49 1.24
C LYS A 47 5.65 5.85 0.55
N ASN A 48 5.02 5.95 -0.62
CA ASN A 48 4.78 7.24 -1.25
C ASN A 48 3.54 7.90 -0.62
N VAL A 49 3.79 8.84 0.29
CA VAL A 49 2.75 9.53 1.07
C VAL A 49 1.79 10.32 0.17
N LYS A 50 2.29 10.90 -0.94
CA LYS A 50 1.46 11.64 -1.90
C LYS A 50 0.55 10.68 -2.67
N ALA A 51 1.07 9.52 -3.07
CA ALA A 51 0.28 8.50 -3.75
C ALA A 51 -0.84 7.97 -2.85
N ALA A 52 -0.56 7.72 -1.55
CA ALA A 52 -1.58 7.29 -0.59
C ALA A 52 -2.74 8.29 -0.47
N ALA A 53 -2.42 9.58 -0.36
CA ALA A 53 -3.41 10.66 -0.30
C ALA A 53 -4.22 10.78 -1.60
N LEU A 54 -3.53 10.76 -2.76
CA LEU A 54 -4.16 10.89 -4.07
C LEU A 54 -5.08 9.70 -4.38
N LEU A 55 -4.66 8.48 -4.03
CA LEU A 55 -5.50 7.29 -4.16
C LEU A 55 -6.77 7.41 -3.33
N SER A 56 -6.68 7.90 -2.09
CA SER A 56 -7.85 8.13 -1.23
C SER A 56 -8.75 9.27 -1.74
N LEU A 57 -8.16 10.30 -2.35
CA LEU A 57 -8.89 11.42 -2.95
C LEU A 57 -9.76 10.97 -4.13
N VAL A 58 -9.20 10.17 -5.04
CA VAL A 58 -9.88 9.71 -6.25
C VAL A 58 -10.82 8.54 -5.94
N PHE A 59 -10.36 7.61 -5.09
CA PHE A 59 -11.08 6.39 -4.73
C PHE A 59 -11.24 6.37 -3.20
N PRO A 60 -12.40 6.82 -2.66
CA PRO A 60 -12.63 6.89 -1.22
C PRO A 60 -12.21 5.60 -0.51
N GLY A 61 -11.22 5.67 0.38
CA GLY A 61 -10.72 4.53 1.17
C GLY A 61 -9.58 3.71 0.53
N PHE A 62 -9.19 3.97 -0.73
CA PHE A 62 -8.12 3.22 -1.41
C PHE A 62 -6.73 3.52 -0.82
N GLY A 63 -6.50 4.73 -0.32
CA GLY A 63 -5.25 5.08 0.35
C GLY A 63 -4.96 4.20 1.58
N GLN A 64 -6.00 3.78 2.30
CA GLN A 64 -5.90 2.83 3.40
C GLN A 64 -5.52 1.44 2.91
N VAL A 65 -6.06 1.00 1.76
CA VAL A 65 -5.68 -0.28 1.14
C VAL A 65 -4.22 -0.27 0.68
N TYR A 66 -3.74 0.85 0.12
CA TYR A 66 -2.32 1.06 -0.21
C TYR A 66 -1.41 0.96 1.03
N ASN A 67 -1.91 1.44 2.18
CA ASN A 67 -1.25 1.31 3.48
C ASN A 67 -1.47 -0.08 4.14
N GLY A 68 -1.99 -1.09 3.43
CA GLY A 68 -2.22 -2.42 3.99
C GLY A 68 -3.35 -2.49 5.04
N GLN A 69 -4.20 -1.48 5.12
CA GLN A 69 -5.33 -1.37 6.05
C GLN A 69 -6.67 -1.65 5.35
N TYR A 70 -6.79 -2.82 4.71
CA TYR A 70 -7.94 -3.19 3.87
C TYR A 70 -9.31 -2.96 4.54
N LYS A 71 -9.49 -3.44 5.79
CA LYS A 71 -10.75 -3.28 6.53
C LYS A 71 -11.14 -1.81 6.71
N LYS A 72 -10.17 -0.93 7.00
CA LYS A 72 -10.43 0.52 7.13
C LYS A 72 -10.83 1.14 5.79
N GLY A 73 -10.16 0.74 4.71
CA GLY A 73 -10.51 1.19 3.36
C GLY A 73 -11.95 0.82 2.97
N VAL A 74 -12.40 -0.40 3.30
CA VAL A 74 -13.77 -0.84 3.06
C VAL A 74 -14.77 -0.04 3.89
N LEU A 75 -14.49 0.17 5.19
CA LEU A 75 -15.37 0.96 6.06
C LEU A 75 -15.50 2.42 5.59
N LEU A 76 -14.40 3.04 5.14
CA LEU A 76 -14.43 4.39 4.58
C LEU A 76 -15.25 4.46 3.29
N LEU A 77 -15.08 3.50 2.38
CA LEU A 77 -15.88 3.43 1.16
C LEU A 77 -17.38 3.37 1.47
N LEU A 78 -17.79 2.47 2.37
CA LEU A 78 -19.18 2.34 2.78
C LEU A 78 -19.70 3.60 3.48
N GLY A 79 -18.88 4.20 4.34
CA GLY A 79 -19.21 5.45 5.03
C GLY A 79 -19.41 6.62 4.09
N VAL A 80 -18.53 6.78 3.09
CA VAL A 80 -18.67 7.82 2.05
C VAL A 80 -19.86 7.52 1.15
N ALA A 81 -20.10 6.27 0.74
CA ALA A 81 -21.24 5.91 -0.10
C ALA A 81 -22.57 6.20 0.61
N PHE A 82 -22.71 5.76 1.86
CA PHE A 82 -23.91 6.00 2.66
C PHE A 82 -24.10 7.48 2.99
N GLY A 83 -23.02 8.16 3.37
CA GLY A 83 -22.99 9.60 3.58
C GLY A 83 -23.43 10.34 2.33
N ALA A 84 -22.81 10.09 1.18
CA ALA A 84 -23.13 10.80 -0.07
C ALA A 84 -24.57 10.56 -0.56
N VAL A 85 -25.11 9.35 -0.41
CA VAL A 85 -26.47 9.01 -0.85
C VAL A 85 -27.54 9.62 0.08
N LEU A 86 -27.31 9.64 1.39
CA LEU A 86 -28.31 10.15 2.34
C LEU A 86 -28.15 11.64 2.64
N TYR A 87 -26.92 12.12 2.77
CA TYR A 87 -26.57 13.49 3.16
C TYR A 87 -25.18 13.88 2.63
N VAL A 88 -25.14 14.62 1.52
CA VAL A 88 -23.90 15.01 0.80
C VAL A 88 -22.80 15.54 1.75
N ILE A 89 -23.15 16.39 2.72
CA ILE A 89 -22.17 17.03 3.62
C ILE A 89 -21.43 15.99 4.51
N PRO A 90 -22.10 15.12 5.29
CA PRO A 90 -21.47 14.01 5.99
C PRO A 90 -20.56 13.14 5.11
N GLY A 91 -20.97 12.83 3.88
CA GLY A 91 -20.15 12.06 2.93
C GLY A 91 -18.82 12.76 2.60
N LEU A 92 -18.86 14.06 2.32
CA LEU A 92 -17.66 14.87 2.05
C LEU A 92 -16.74 14.96 3.26
N ILE A 93 -17.29 15.10 4.48
CA ILE A 93 -16.50 15.13 5.71
C ILE A 93 -15.73 13.81 5.89
N ILE A 94 -16.41 12.68 5.77
CA ILE A 94 -15.77 11.35 5.89
C ILE A 94 -14.69 11.18 4.80
N HIS A 95 -14.95 11.64 3.58
CA HIS A 95 -13.98 11.56 2.48
C HIS A 95 -12.70 12.34 2.79
N VAL A 96 -12.83 13.60 3.25
CA VAL A 96 -11.68 14.44 3.63
C VAL A 96 -10.89 13.83 4.79
N LEU A 97 -11.58 13.29 5.81
CA LEU A 97 -10.93 12.58 6.91
C LEU A 97 -10.19 11.34 6.42
N GLY A 98 -10.75 10.61 5.45
CA GLY A 98 -10.11 9.45 4.81
C GLY A 98 -8.86 9.81 4.02
N ILE A 99 -8.80 10.99 3.39
CA ILE A 99 -7.58 11.47 2.71
C ILE A 99 -6.49 11.77 3.73
N TRP A 100 -6.82 12.51 4.79
CA TRP A 100 -5.87 12.87 5.83
C TRP A 100 -5.34 11.62 6.57
N ASP A 101 -6.21 10.66 6.89
CA ASP A 101 -5.82 9.39 7.52
C ASP A 101 -4.86 8.57 6.65
N ALA A 102 -5.10 8.50 5.33
CA ALA A 102 -4.22 7.79 4.40
C ALA A 102 -2.83 8.44 4.31
N TRP A 103 -2.80 9.78 4.22
CA TRP A 103 -1.57 10.57 4.22
C TRP A 103 -0.78 10.38 5.52
N LYS A 104 -1.44 10.60 6.67
CA LYS A 104 -0.82 10.51 7.98
C LYS A 104 -0.29 9.10 8.26
N THR A 105 -1.07 8.08 7.92
CA THR A 105 -0.66 6.67 8.11
C THR A 105 0.58 6.33 7.28
N ALA A 106 0.65 6.76 6.02
CA ALA A 106 1.83 6.54 5.19
C ALA A 106 3.07 7.26 5.76
N MET A 107 2.89 8.47 6.29
CA MET A 107 3.97 9.21 6.97
C MET A 107 4.46 8.48 8.23
N MET A 108 3.54 8.02 9.09
CA MET A 108 3.90 7.29 10.31
C MET A 108 4.63 5.98 10.02
N MET A 109 4.30 5.28 8.93
CA MET A 109 5.05 4.09 8.50
C MET A 109 6.47 4.42 8.04
N ASN A 110 6.65 5.59 7.41
CA ASN A 110 7.95 6.07 6.96
C ASN A 110 8.85 6.52 8.12
N THR A 111 8.26 7.14 9.16
CA THR A 111 8.98 7.58 10.36
C THR A 111 9.23 6.47 11.39
N GLY A 112 8.68 5.26 11.16
CA GLY A 112 8.78 4.13 12.09
C GLY A 112 7.85 4.22 13.30
N GLU A 113 6.97 5.23 13.35
CA GLU A 113 5.93 5.36 14.37
C GLU A 113 4.82 4.30 14.22
N ALA A 114 4.63 3.79 13.01
CA ALA A 114 3.72 2.70 12.71
C ALA A 114 4.43 1.55 12.00
N GLU A 115 3.99 0.33 12.28
CA GLU A 115 4.46 -0.88 11.61
C GLU A 115 4.21 -0.78 10.10
N PHE A 116 5.26 -1.02 9.31
CA PHE A 116 5.15 -1.08 7.86
C PHE A 116 4.27 -2.27 7.44
N ARG A 117 3.27 -2.00 6.60
CA ARG A 117 2.39 -3.02 6.04
C ARG A 117 2.46 -3.01 4.52
N GLU A 118 2.78 -4.17 3.96
CA GLU A 118 2.75 -4.36 2.52
C GLU A 118 1.31 -4.33 1.99
N MET A 119 1.17 -3.84 0.76
CA MET A 119 -0.11 -3.92 0.08
C MET A 119 -0.26 -5.32 -0.51
N VAL A 120 -1.33 -6.01 -0.14
CA VAL A 120 -1.63 -7.32 -0.73
C VAL A 120 -2.35 -7.07 -2.05
N ALA A 121 -1.75 -7.46 -3.17
CA ALA A 121 -2.31 -7.20 -4.51
C ALA A 121 -3.74 -7.73 -4.68
N VAL A 122 -4.03 -8.92 -4.14
CA VAL A 122 -5.37 -9.50 -4.16
C VAL A 122 -6.38 -8.60 -3.44
N GLN A 123 -6.02 -8.03 -2.29
CA GLN A 123 -6.89 -7.11 -1.56
C GLN A 123 -7.12 -5.82 -2.33
N ALA A 124 -6.11 -5.29 -3.02
CA ALA A 124 -6.26 -4.12 -3.89
C ALA A 124 -7.21 -4.39 -5.07
N VAL A 125 -7.09 -5.56 -5.71
CA VAL A 125 -7.99 -5.97 -6.81
C VAL A 125 -9.42 -6.15 -6.32
N LEU A 126 -9.62 -6.89 -5.22
CA LEU A 126 -10.94 -7.07 -4.62
C LEU A 126 -11.57 -5.74 -4.23
N TYR A 127 -10.77 -4.82 -3.69
CA TYR A 127 -11.22 -3.48 -3.36
C TYR A 127 -11.64 -2.67 -4.59
N ALA A 128 -10.86 -2.73 -5.68
CA ALA A 128 -11.19 -2.05 -6.92
C ALA A 128 -12.52 -2.57 -7.50
N VAL A 129 -12.74 -3.88 -7.49
CA VAL A 129 -14.03 -4.49 -7.88
C VAL A 129 -15.16 -3.98 -7.00
N LEU A 130 -14.97 -4.01 -5.67
CA LEU A 130 -15.96 -3.50 -4.73
C LEU A 130 -16.29 -2.02 -4.96
N TRP A 131 -15.28 -1.20 -5.23
CA TRP A 131 -15.46 0.23 -5.52
C TRP A 131 -16.31 0.45 -6.77
N VAL A 132 -16.03 -0.28 -7.85
CA VAL A 132 -16.81 -0.21 -9.10
C VAL A 132 -18.26 -0.60 -8.84
N LEU A 133 -18.51 -1.68 -8.10
CA LEU A 133 -19.86 -2.11 -7.73
C LEU A 133 -20.59 -1.05 -6.88
N ALA A 134 -19.89 -0.43 -5.93
CA ALA A 134 -20.46 0.62 -5.09
C ALA A 134 -20.85 1.87 -5.90
N VAL A 135 -20.04 2.27 -6.89
CA VAL A 135 -20.37 3.39 -7.79
C VAL A 135 -21.61 3.07 -8.63
N PHE A 136 -21.68 1.89 -9.24
CA PHE A 136 -22.86 1.48 -10.00
C PHE A 136 -24.12 1.43 -9.14
N ALA A 137 -24.02 0.89 -7.93
CA ALA A 137 -25.13 0.87 -6.98
C ALA A 137 -25.58 2.28 -6.60
N ALA A 138 -24.66 3.18 -6.25
CA ALA A 138 -24.97 4.57 -5.90
C ALA A 138 -25.62 5.33 -7.07
N ALA A 139 -25.12 5.14 -8.29
CA ALA A 139 -25.70 5.75 -9.49
C ALA A 139 -27.14 5.25 -9.75
N SER A 140 -27.36 3.94 -9.61
CA SER A 140 -28.69 3.33 -9.79
C SER A 140 -29.70 3.88 -8.78
N VAL A 141 -29.28 4.02 -7.51
CA VAL A 141 -30.09 4.61 -6.45
C VAL A 141 -30.39 6.09 -6.74
N ALA A 142 -29.38 6.87 -7.14
CA ALA A 142 -29.58 8.28 -7.49
C ALA A 142 -30.58 8.45 -8.65
N GLN A 143 -30.47 7.65 -9.71
CA GLN A 143 -31.42 7.66 -10.83
C GLN A 143 -32.84 7.31 -10.37
N MET A 144 -32.99 6.32 -9.50
CA MET A 144 -34.28 5.96 -8.91
C MET A 144 -34.89 7.15 -8.17
N PHE A 145 -34.12 7.84 -7.32
CA PHE A 145 -34.59 9.06 -6.63
C PHE A 145 -35.07 10.13 -7.61
N PHE A 146 -34.34 10.39 -8.69
CA PHE A 146 -34.75 11.37 -9.71
C PHE A 146 -36.04 10.97 -10.44
N LEU A 147 -36.21 9.69 -10.77
CA LEU A 147 -37.42 9.20 -11.47
C LEU A 147 -38.68 9.25 -10.60
N PHE A 148 -38.56 9.04 -9.28
CA PHE A 148 -39.72 9.06 -8.37
C PHE A 148 -40.02 10.45 -7.79
N SER A 149 -39.16 11.45 -8.02
CA SER A 149 -39.36 12.84 -7.58
C SER A 149 -39.77 13.80 -8.70
N ALA A 150 -39.88 13.32 -9.94
CA ALA A 150 -40.41 14.03 -11.10
C ALA A 150 -41.87 13.65 -11.35
#